data_AF-A0A351WUN7-F1
#
_entry.id   AF-A0A351WUN7-F1
#
_cell.length_a   1.000
_cell.length_b   1.000
_cell.length_c   1.000
_cell.angle_alpha   90.00
_cell.angle_beta   90.00
_cell.angle_gamma   90.00
#
_symmetry.space_group_name_H-M   'P 1'
#
loop_
_entity.id
_entity.type
_entity.pdbx_description
1 polymer ?
#
loop_
_entity_poly.entity_id
_entity_poly.type
_entity_poly.pdbx_seq_one_letter_code
_entity_poly.pdbx_strand_id
1 'polypeptide(L)'
;MKMLTISCPSCGLSRQMPEDRVPDGDRKVTCPQCKSVFTFNKTTDSPPKTSAAHEPASSLDGRQSDSLQSPPPQPQPQPQPQPQPQPQPQPQPQPQPQPQPQPQPQPPPPRSPLINPYAPPGARGTKPASPRALTDVVDLFKESWDVFQRRFSTLIGLFLLSVLAFVGPGGAAVALGMVVGMVAGKVVMVAIGMAGMVASIYLGFRCLAGFLHAVADEGLCLKDALGRGKGMVLPLAWVGLLTGFVISGGFMLLVIPGIVFMVWFCFAQFVLVCEDSRGMDALLKSKEYIRGEWFNVALRLLLVWAASLLVGAIPLAGPILSIVFLPYLTIFHYLIYRDLREIKGDVPFACGISDKVKWPGAALVGYLVFPVVLFSILGASILGALGPIAQLASKEGITLQPAAPAPKAAPDQQGYRVITFPQQAPAAPGTTAPGTTEAGTTAAGGAAVSPSPASQGVPAQPQASGDEEPKDVSIFIYAANYTGTVRANGAVLKELEGKPDVQYNYNMFGRSLRYGPNQIEVNYAELPSHQQSLLSVHIKISRHRQGKEREILGEWKIDEKGSGTKNFTLDIPR
;
A
#
# COMPACT_ATOMS: atom_id res chain seq x y z
N MET A 1 14.91 -7.59 54.62
CA MET A 1 13.67 -7.32 53.87
C MET A 1 12.95 -8.64 53.73
N LYS A 2 11.64 -8.70 54.02
CA LYS A 2 10.88 -9.94 53.83
C LYS A 2 10.68 -10.17 52.33
N MET A 3 10.96 -11.38 51.87
CA MET A 3 10.84 -11.77 50.48
C MET A 3 9.65 -12.71 50.33
N LEU A 4 8.73 -12.38 49.42
CA LEU A 4 7.60 -13.20 49.03
C LEU A 4 7.94 -13.99 47.77
N THR A 5 7.59 -15.27 47.75
CA THR A 5 7.73 -16.10 46.54
C THR A 5 6.38 -16.22 45.86
N ILE A 6 6.29 -15.76 44.61
CA ILE A 6 5.08 -15.89 43.77
C ILE A 6 5.36 -16.97 42.73
N SER A 7 4.50 -17.99 42.67
CA SER A 7 4.65 -19.14 41.77
C SER A 7 3.50 -19.22 40.77
N CYS A 8 3.83 -19.43 39.50
CA CYS A 8 2.83 -19.61 38.45
C CYS A 8 2.23 -21.02 38.50
N PRO A 9 0.89 -21.17 38.61
CA PRO A 9 0.24 -22.48 38.67
C PRO A 9 0.29 -23.24 37.34
N SER A 10 0.45 -22.55 36.20
CA SER A 10 0.42 -23.18 34.87
C SER A 10 1.75 -23.77 34.42
N CYS A 11 2.88 -23.21 34.86
CA CYS A 11 4.22 -23.62 34.40
C CYS A 11 5.26 -23.79 35.51
N GLY A 12 4.90 -23.51 36.77
CA GLY A 12 5.78 -23.71 37.92
C GLY A 12 6.86 -22.65 38.12
N LEU A 13 6.95 -21.61 37.28
CA LEU A 13 7.92 -20.54 37.45
C LEU A 13 7.69 -19.78 38.77
N SER A 14 8.70 -19.72 39.63
CA SER A 14 8.69 -18.97 40.89
C SER A 14 9.62 -17.75 40.84
N ARG A 15 9.20 -16.64 41.44
CA ARG A 15 10.03 -15.44 41.61
C ARG A 15 9.90 -14.88 43.02
N GLN A 16 11.02 -14.44 43.59
CA GLN A 16 11.06 -13.76 44.87
C GLN A 16 10.97 -12.24 44.68
N MET A 17 10.11 -11.58 45.46
CA MET A 17 9.96 -10.12 45.46
C MET A 17 9.93 -9.57 46.89
N PRO A 18 10.48 -8.36 47.12
CA PRO A 18 10.35 -7.66 48.39
C PRO A 18 8.87 -7.42 48.74
N GLU A 19 8.48 -7.72 49.98
CA GLU A 19 7.09 -7.69 50.45
C GLU A 19 6.45 -6.29 50.35
N ASP A 20 7.25 -5.24 50.47
CA ASP A 20 6.86 -3.82 50.36
C ASP A 20 6.44 -3.42 48.94
N ARG A 21 6.86 -4.17 47.92
CA ARG A 21 6.49 -3.91 46.51
C ARG A 21 5.25 -4.66 46.05
N VAL A 22 4.67 -5.51 46.90
CA VAL A 22 3.48 -6.30 46.57
C VAL A 22 2.27 -5.70 47.29
N PRO A 23 1.32 -5.09 46.56
CA PRO A 23 0.09 -4.54 47.15
C PRO A 23 -0.78 -5.65 47.75
N ASP A 24 -1.52 -5.32 48.81
CA ASP A 24 -2.46 -6.26 49.44
C ASP A 24 -3.74 -6.45 48.58
N GLY A 25 -4.38 -7.62 48.73
CA GLY A 25 -5.61 -8.01 48.03
C GLY A 25 -5.38 -8.79 46.73
N ASP A 26 -6.48 -9.18 46.06
CA ASP A 26 -6.44 -9.96 44.83
C ASP A 26 -5.82 -9.16 43.68
N ARG A 27 -4.79 -9.73 43.05
CA ARG A 27 -4.12 -9.13 41.90
C ARG A 27 -4.03 -10.12 40.75
N LYS A 28 -4.42 -9.69 39.55
CA LYS A 28 -4.19 -10.43 38.31
C LYS A 28 -2.72 -10.30 37.93
N VAL A 29 -2.01 -11.43 37.93
CA VAL A 29 -0.59 -11.54 37.59
C VAL A 29 -0.47 -12.32 36.28
N THR A 30 0.33 -11.80 35.35
CA THR A 30 0.64 -12.49 34.08
C THR A 30 2.02 -13.13 34.18
N CYS A 31 2.09 -14.44 33.95
CA CYS A 31 3.36 -15.15 33.93
C CYS A 31 4.20 -14.74 32.70
N PRO A 32 5.47 -14.30 32.87
CA PRO A 32 6.31 -13.93 31.73
C PRO A 32 6.72 -15.13 30.85
N GLN A 33 6.67 -16.36 31.38
CA GLN A 33 7.10 -17.55 30.65
C GLN A 33 5.97 -18.16 29.80
N CYS A 34 4.80 -18.43 30.40
CA CYS A 34 3.68 -19.07 29.69
C CYS A 34 2.54 -18.12 29.30
N LYS A 35 2.63 -16.84 29.68
CA LYS A 35 1.60 -15.80 29.45
C LYS A 35 0.22 -16.08 30.08
N SER A 36 0.09 -17.09 30.94
CA SER A 36 -1.16 -17.32 31.69
C SER A 36 -1.39 -16.20 32.71
N VAL A 37 -2.66 -15.82 32.88
CA VAL A 37 -3.10 -14.82 33.86
C VAL A 37 -3.75 -15.56 35.02
N PHE A 38 -3.24 -15.37 36.23
CA PHE A 38 -3.78 -15.95 37.46
C PHE A 38 -3.93 -14.89 38.56
N THR A 39 -4.77 -15.14 39.54
CA THR A 39 -4.96 -14.24 40.68
C THR A 39 -4.01 -14.66 41.81
N PHE A 40 -3.28 -13.71 42.38
CA PHE A 40 -2.41 -13.91 43.56
C PHE A 40 -2.90 -13.01 44.70
N ASN A 41 -2.95 -13.55 45.92
CA ASN A 41 -3.30 -12.81 47.11
C ASN A 41 -2.25 -13.00 48.21
N LYS A 42 -1.61 -11.89 48.58
CA LYS A 42 -0.51 -11.85 49.55
C LYS A 42 -0.88 -12.42 50.92
N THR A 43 -2.13 -12.33 51.36
CA THR A 43 -2.56 -12.73 52.70
C THR A 43 -2.88 -14.22 52.80
N THR A 44 -3.37 -14.83 51.71
CA THR A 44 -3.76 -16.25 51.67
C THR A 44 -2.66 -17.16 51.12
N ASP A 45 -1.82 -16.64 50.23
CA ASP A 45 -0.81 -17.44 49.52
C ASP A 45 0.59 -17.37 50.17
N SER A 46 0.72 -16.62 51.27
CA SER A 46 1.92 -16.59 52.12
C SER A 46 1.81 -17.61 53.25
N PRO A 47 2.87 -18.36 53.60
CA PRO A 47 2.79 -19.34 54.68
C PRO A 47 2.49 -18.67 56.04
N PRO A 48 1.65 -19.29 56.91
CA PRO A 48 1.19 -18.68 58.14
C PRO A 48 2.31 -18.54 59.19
N LYS A 49 2.27 -17.44 59.94
CA LYS A 49 3.14 -17.17 61.10
C LYS A 49 2.66 -17.98 62.31
N THR A 50 3.52 -18.84 62.86
CA THR A 50 3.35 -19.41 64.20
C THR A 50 3.94 -18.47 65.25
N SER A 51 3.19 -18.23 66.32
CA SER A 51 3.56 -17.40 67.47
C SER A 51 4.17 -18.25 68.60
N ALA A 52 5.13 -17.63 69.31
CA ALA A 52 5.60 -17.89 70.68
C ALA A 52 6.43 -19.16 71.02
N ALA A 53 7.73 -18.98 71.33
CA ALA A 53 8.29 -18.95 72.71
C ALA A 53 9.79 -19.35 72.78
N HIS A 54 10.60 -18.45 73.39
CA HIS A 54 11.79 -18.65 74.25
C HIS A 54 13.03 -19.47 73.81
N GLU A 55 14.12 -18.70 73.64
CA GLU A 55 15.56 -18.83 73.98
C GLU A 55 16.30 -20.14 74.40
N PRO A 56 17.66 -20.17 74.30
CA PRO A 56 18.48 -21.36 74.04
C PRO A 56 19.49 -21.75 75.16
N ALA A 57 20.00 -22.99 75.12
CA ALA A 57 21.29 -23.44 75.71
C ALA A 57 21.64 -24.84 75.14
N SER A 58 22.75 -25.04 74.41
CA SER A 58 24.11 -25.43 74.88
C SER A 58 24.29 -26.91 75.27
N SER A 59 25.05 -27.69 74.47
CA SER A 59 26.00 -28.78 74.84
C SER A 59 26.43 -29.52 73.54
N LEU A 60 27.72 -29.54 73.16
CA LEU A 60 28.79 -30.51 73.51
C LEU A 60 28.39 -31.96 73.14
N ASP A 61 29.16 -32.83 72.50
CA ASP A 61 30.58 -32.91 72.15
C ASP A 61 30.77 -34.18 71.28
N GLY A 62 31.95 -34.36 70.67
CA GLY A 62 32.45 -35.68 70.28
C GLY A 62 32.54 -36.01 68.78
N ARG A 63 33.64 -36.44 68.15
CA ARG A 63 35.12 -36.47 68.35
C ARG A 63 35.66 -37.44 67.29
N GLN A 64 36.76 -37.08 66.59
CA GLN A 64 37.89 -37.93 66.11
C GLN A 64 38.60 -37.21 64.93
N SER A 65 39.75 -36.54 65.13
CA SER A 65 41.16 -37.05 65.05
C SER A 65 41.59 -37.40 63.62
N ASP A 66 42.75 -37.05 63.05
CA ASP A 66 43.97 -36.35 63.50
C ASP A 66 44.85 -36.04 62.27
N SER A 67 45.64 -34.96 62.34
CA SER A 67 47.01 -34.74 61.79
C SER A 67 47.31 -34.94 60.28
N LEU A 68 47.62 -33.89 59.48
CA LEU A 68 48.87 -33.09 59.34
C LEU A 68 50.08 -33.81 58.72
N GLN A 69 50.42 -33.44 57.47
CA GLN A 69 51.80 -33.45 56.95
C GLN A 69 51.99 -32.39 55.82
N SER A 70 52.93 -31.46 56.03
CA SER A 70 53.57 -30.55 55.05
C SER A 70 55.01 -31.08 54.80
N PRO A 71 55.88 -30.64 53.84
CA PRO A 71 56.12 -29.26 53.34
C PRO A 71 56.62 -29.20 51.83
N PRO A 72 57.52 -28.30 51.36
CA PRO A 72 57.35 -26.91 50.87
C PRO A 72 57.75 -26.74 49.35
N PRO A 73 58.29 -25.59 48.84
CA PRO A 73 57.65 -24.64 47.90
C PRO A 73 58.22 -24.61 46.46
N GLN A 74 57.51 -24.02 45.49
CA GLN A 74 58.06 -23.63 44.17
C GLN A 74 57.40 -22.38 43.55
N PRO A 75 58.07 -21.67 42.61
CA PRO A 75 58.02 -20.19 42.45
C PRO A 75 57.00 -19.65 41.41
N GLN A 76 56.82 -18.32 41.46
CA GLN A 76 55.94 -17.43 40.69
C GLN A 76 55.81 -17.66 39.17
N PRO A 77 54.63 -17.33 38.58
CA PRO A 77 54.53 -16.73 37.25
C PRO A 77 54.12 -15.24 37.30
N GLN A 78 54.52 -14.54 36.24
CA GLN A 78 54.64 -13.09 36.01
C GLN A 78 53.37 -12.22 36.21
N PRO A 79 53.51 -10.88 36.36
CA PRO A 79 52.39 -9.95 36.45
C PRO A 79 51.66 -9.80 35.11
N GLN A 80 50.33 -9.95 35.11
CA GLN A 80 49.47 -9.52 34.01
C GLN A 80 49.05 -8.04 34.15
N PRO A 81 48.78 -7.34 33.04
CA PRO A 81 48.64 -5.87 33.01
C PRO A 81 47.37 -5.37 33.73
N GLN A 82 47.48 -4.20 34.35
CA GLN A 82 46.35 -3.50 34.97
C GLN A 82 45.21 -3.21 33.96
N PRO A 83 43.94 -3.47 34.32
CA PRO A 83 42.79 -3.05 33.52
C PRO A 83 42.65 -1.52 33.51
N GLN A 84 42.40 -0.95 32.33
CA GLN A 84 42.02 0.46 32.18
C GLN A 84 40.71 0.77 32.92
N PRO A 85 40.54 1.97 33.50
CA PRO A 85 39.30 2.37 34.15
C PRO A 85 38.11 2.41 33.17
N GLN A 86 37.01 1.78 33.54
CA GLN A 86 35.74 1.89 32.81
C GLN A 86 35.19 3.32 32.87
N PRO A 87 34.61 3.86 31.77
CA PRO A 87 33.96 5.17 31.77
C PRO A 87 32.78 5.22 32.74
N GLN A 88 32.71 6.28 33.55
CA GLN A 88 31.56 6.53 34.42
C GLN A 88 30.26 6.72 33.61
N PRO A 89 29.13 6.13 34.05
CA PRO A 89 27.83 6.36 33.41
C PRO A 89 27.41 7.83 33.50
N GLN A 90 27.02 8.42 32.38
CA GLN A 90 26.42 9.75 32.34
C GLN A 90 25.09 9.77 33.11
N PRO A 91 24.77 10.86 33.86
CA PRO A 91 23.51 10.99 34.58
C PRO A 91 22.31 10.96 33.62
N GLN A 92 21.30 10.15 33.96
CA GLN A 92 20.03 10.11 33.23
C GLN A 92 19.27 11.45 33.36
N PRO A 93 18.65 11.95 32.28
CA PRO A 93 17.81 13.15 32.33
C PRO A 93 16.63 12.98 33.28
N GLN A 94 16.39 13.98 34.13
CA GLN A 94 15.21 14.01 35.00
C GLN A 94 13.91 14.03 34.18
N PRO A 95 12.86 13.29 34.59
CA PRO A 95 11.56 13.33 33.93
C PRO A 95 10.92 14.72 34.01
N GLN A 96 10.51 15.27 32.87
CA GLN A 96 9.68 16.47 32.82
C GLN A 96 8.29 16.21 33.45
N PRO A 97 7.69 17.19 34.14
CA PRO A 97 6.34 17.07 34.69
C PRO A 97 5.31 16.80 33.60
N GLN A 98 4.45 15.79 33.82
CA GLN A 98 3.33 15.47 32.92
C GLN A 98 2.31 16.63 32.89
N PRO A 99 1.84 17.04 31.69
CA PRO A 99 0.73 18.00 31.57
C PRO A 99 -0.55 17.44 32.21
N GLN A 100 -1.27 18.29 32.94
CA GLN A 100 -2.60 17.95 33.47
C GLN A 100 -3.56 17.54 32.34
N PRO A 101 -4.46 16.56 32.56
CA PRO A 101 -5.46 16.15 31.57
C PRO A 101 -6.38 17.32 31.21
N GLN A 102 -6.38 17.71 29.94
CA GLN A 102 -7.44 18.57 29.40
C GLN A 102 -8.79 17.84 29.47
N PRO A 103 -9.90 18.55 29.73
CA PRO A 103 -11.24 17.97 29.66
C PRO A 103 -11.46 17.28 28.31
N GLN A 104 -11.88 16.01 28.34
CA GLN A 104 -12.22 15.26 27.14
C GLN A 104 -13.29 16.02 26.33
N PRO A 105 -13.07 16.27 25.03
CA PRO A 105 -14.14 16.72 24.14
C PRO A 105 -15.27 15.70 24.17
N GLN A 106 -16.50 16.16 24.41
CA GLN A 106 -17.68 15.31 24.26
C GLN A 106 -17.72 14.72 22.85
N PRO A 107 -18.15 13.46 22.69
CA PRO A 107 -18.30 12.84 21.37
C PRO A 107 -19.22 13.71 20.50
N PRO A 108 -18.85 13.99 19.24
CA PRO A 108 -19.74 14.70 18.34
C PRO A 108 -21.04 13.90 18.18
N PRO A 109 -22.21 14.57 18.09
CA PRO A 109 -23.46 13.88 17.85
C PRO A 109 -23.36 13.05 16.55
N PRO A 110 -24.11 11.95 16.44
CA PRO A 110 -24.15 11.13 15.24
C PRO A 110 -24.45 12.04 14.04
N ARG A 111 -23.54 12.05 13.07
CA ARG A 111 -23.77 12.74 11.79
C ARG A 111 -24.91 12.02 11.10
N SER A 112 -26.09 12.63 11.13
CA SER A 112 -27.19 12.27 10.26
C SER A 112 -26.68 12.14 8.81
N PRO A 113 -27.21 11.20 8.01
CA PRO A 113 -27.02 11.25 6.56
C PRO A 113 -27.41 12.66 6.10
N LEU A 114 -26.65 13.23 5.16
CA LEU A 114 -26.87 14.57 4.62
C LEU A 114 -28.28 14.67 3.99
N ILE A 115 -29.29 14.88 4.83
CA ILE A 115 -30.59 15.37 4.44
C ILE A 115 -30.42 16.88 4.40
N ASN A 116 -30.37 17.42 3.19
CA ASN A 116 -30.36 18.84 2.91
C ASN A 116 -31.60 19.51 3.56
N PRO A 117 -31.47 20.37 4.59
CA PRO A 117 -32.62 21.04 5.22
C PRO A 117 -33.15 22.23 4.40
N TYR A 118 -32.51 22.57 3.28
CA TYR A 118 -32.85 23.73 2.45
C TYR A 118 -33.17 23.35 1.00
N ALA A 119 -33.74 22.17 0.76
CA ALA A 119 -34.37 21.90 -0.52
C ALA A 119 -35.69 22.72 -0.62
N PRO A 120 -35.81 23.68 -1.56
CA PRO A 120 -37.10 24.31 -1.82
C PRO A 120 -38.11 23.23 -2.26
N PRO A 121 -39.37 23.27 -1.77
CA PRO A 121 -40.39 22.31 -2.14
C PRO A 121 -40.78 22.53 -3.62
N GLY A 122 -40.05 21.88 -4.53
CA GLY A 122 -40.28 22.02 -5.97
C GLY A 122 -39.25 21.33 -6.86
N ALA A 123 -38.03 21.07 -6.39
CA ALA A 123 -36.99 20.40 -7.19
C ALA A 123 -36.97 18.86 -7.04
N ARG A 124 -38.12 18.25 -6.74
CA ARG A 124 -38.26 16.78 -6.72
C ARG A 124 -38.63 16.33 -8.14
N GLY A 125 -37.67 16.44 -9.05
CA GLY A 125 -37.66 15.61 -10.25
C GLY A 125 -37.50 14.18 -9.79
N THR A 126 -38.61 13.47 -9.65
CA THR A 126 -38.65 12.03 -9.41
C THR A 126 -38.07 11.33 -10.65
N LYS A 127 -36.75 11.19 -10.72
CA LYS A 127 -36.15 10.12 -11.51
C LYS A 127 -36.39 8.85 -10.69
N PRO A 128 -37.16 7.86 -11.18
CA PRO A 128 -37.34 6.60 -10.47
C PRO A 128 -35.95 6.01 -10.19
N ALA A 129 -35.77 5.44 -8.99
CA ALA A 129 -34.56 4.73 -8.63
C ALA A 129 -34.27 3.66 -9.68
N SER A 130 -33.33 3.93 -10.59
CA SER A 130 -32.91 2.97 -11.60
C SER A 130 -32.20 1.80 -10.92
N PRO A 131 -32.42 0.57 -11.40
CA PRO A 131 -32.12 -0.66 -10.67
C PRO A 131 -30.62 -0.95 -10.64
N ARG A 132 -30.01 -1.08 -9.45
CA ARG A 132 -28.75 -1.83 -9.12
C ARG A 132 -27.60 -1.86 -10.16
N ALA A 133 -27.50 -0.92 -11.08
CA ALA A 133 -26.58 -0.93 -12.22
C ALA A 133 -26.10 0.48 -12.53
N LEU A 134 -24.89 0.57 -13.07
CA LEU A 134 -24.28 1.85 -13.48
C LEU A 134 -25.16 2.57 -14.49
N THR A 135 -25.25 3.90 -14.38
CA THR A 135 -25.99 4.73 -15.34
C THR A 135 -25.53 4.43 -16.77
N ASP A 136 -26.48 4.40 -17.70
CA ASP A 136 -26.18 4.23 -19.12
C ASP A 136 -25.21 5.31 -19.61
N VAL A 137 -24.38 4.97 -20.59
CA VAL A 137 -23.35 5.88 -21.09
C VAL A 137 -23.97 7.19 -21.56
N VAL A 138 -25.04 7.14 -22.35
CA VAL A 138 -25.66 8.34 -22.93
C VAL A 138 -26.27 9.22 -21.84
N ASP A 139 -26.92 8.60 -20.85
CA ASP A 139 -27.52 9.32 -19.73
C ASP A 139 -26.46 9.93 -18.82
N LEU A 140 -25.32 9.25 -18.62
CA LEU A 140 -24.18 9.77 -17.87
C LEU A 140 -23.56 11.01 -18.55
N PHE A 141 -23.41 10.99 -19.88
CA PHE A 141 -22.94 12.15 -20.64
C PHE A 141 -23.92 13.33 -20.53
N LYS A 142 -25.24 13.08 -20.63
CA LYS A 142 -26.30 14.08 -20.49
C LYS A 142 -26.33 14.68 -19.09
N GLU A 143 -26.28 13.84 -18.05
CA GLU A 143 -26.30 14.29 -16.65
C GLU A 143 -25.05 15.11 -16.33
N SER A 144 -23.87 14.66 -16.78
CA SER A 144 -22.62 15.43 -16.65
C SER A 144 -22.73 16.81 -17.32
N TRP A 145 -23.39 16.87 -18.48
CA TRP A 145 -23.55 18.11 -19.25
C TRP A 145 -24.54 19.07 -18.59
N ASP A 146 -25.64 18.55 -18.07
CA ASP A 146 -26.64 19.31 -17.32
C ASP A 146 -26.04 19.92 -16.03
N VAL A 147 -25.30 19.13 -15.25
CA VAL A 147 -24.55 19.64 -14.08
C VAL A 147 -23.54 20.71 -14.50
N PHE A 148 -22.78 20.48 -15.58
CA PHE A 148 -21.80 21.42 -16.09
C PHE A 148 -22.42 22.74 -16.52
N GLN A 149 -23.53 22.73 -17.28
CA GLN A 149 -24.21 23.95 -17.72
C GLN A 149 -24.82 24.72 -16.55
N ARG A 150 -25.51 24.03 -15.63
CA ARG A 150 -26.16 24.67 -14.47
C ARG A 150 -25.15 25.36 -13.54
N ARG A 151 -23.96 24.77 -13.38
CA ARG A 151 -22.93 25.27 -12.46
C ARG A 151 -21.68 25.78 -13.18
N PHE A 152 -21.81 26.11 -14.46
CA PHE A 152 -20.69 26.48 -15.33
C PHE A 152 -19.79 27.52 -14.69
N SER A 153 -20.35 28.66 -14.25
CA SER A 153 -19.59 29.77 -13.66
C SER A 153 -18.85 29.38 -12.37
N THR A 154 -19.50 28.61 -11.49
CA THR A 154 -18.88 28.20 -10.21
C THR A 154 -17.76 27.20 -10.44
N LEU A 155 -18.00 26.17 -11.28
CA LEU A 155 -17.03 25.11 -11.53
C LEU A 155 -15.86 25.61 -12.38
N ILE A 156 -16.12 26.39 -13.44
CA ILE A 156 -15.05 26.97 -14.27
C ILE A 156 -14.25 27.99 -13.47
N GLY A 157 -14.90 28.82 -12.65
CA GLY A 157 -14.25 29.81 -11.80
C GLY A 157 -13.33 29.16 -10.77
N LEU A 158 -13.79 28.13 -10.07
CA LEU A 158 -12.97 27.35 -9.13
C LEU A 158 -11.82 26.62 -9.82
N PHE A 159 -12.08 26.03 -11.00
CA PHE A 159 -11.06 25.34 -11.76
C PHE A 159 -9.98 26.28 -12.26
N LEU A 160 -10.33 27.40 -12.91
CA LEU A 160 -9.38 28.40 -13.37
C LEU A 160 -8.62 29.05 -12.21
N LEU A 161 -9.30 29.29 -11.08
CA LEU A 161 -8.64 29.75 -9.86
C LEU A 161 -7.62 28.73 -9.36
N SER A 162 -7.91 27.43 -9.44
CA SER A 162 -6.93 26.39 -9.07
C SER A 162 -5.72 26.37 -10.00
N VAL A 163 -5.92 26.49 -11.32
CA VAL A 163 -4.82 26.56 -12.30
C VAL A 163 -3.96 27.80 -12.06
N LEU A 164 -4.59 28.96 -11.87
CA LEU A 164 -3.90 30.22 -11.57
C LEU A 164 -3.17 30.15 -10.23
N ALA A 165 -3.72 29.47 -9.23
CA ALA A 165 -3.08 29.28 -7.93
C ALA A 165 -1.81 28.41 -8.00
N PHE A 166 -1.76 27.42 -8.91
CA PHE A 166 -0.56 26.61 -9.12
C PHE A 166 0.57 27.42 -9.78
N VAL A 167 0.25 28.29 -10.75
CA VAL A 167 1.28 28.96 -11.57
C VAL A 167 1.56 30.40 -11.12
N GLY A 168 0.55 31.14 -10.70
CA GLY A 168 0.59 32.58 -10.44
C GLY A 168 1.59 32.99 -9.37
N PRO A 169 1.47 32.52 -8.12
CA PRO A 169 2.41 32.88 -7.05
C PRO A 169 3.86 32.52 -7.36
N GLY A 170 4.10 31.34 -7.94
CA GLY A 170 5.42 30.86 -8.35
C GLY A 170 6.01 31.71 -9.46
N GLY A 171 5.25 32.02 -10.51
CA GLY A 171 5.67 32.89 -11.60
C GLY A 171 6.00 34.31 -11.12
N ALA A 172 5.13 34.88 -10.27
CA ALA A 172 5.36 36.20 -9.66
C ALA A 172 6.62 36.21 -8.78
N ALA A 173 6.85 35.16 -8.00
CA ALA A 173 8.02 35.04 -7.15
C ALA A 173 9.31 34.84 -7.95
N VAL A 174 9.28 34.08 -9.05
CA VAL A 174 10.45 33.96 -9.95
C VAL A 174 10.77 35.30 -10.58
N ALA A 175 9.76 36.03 -11.09
CA ALA A 175 9.97 37.36 -11.65
C ALA A 175 10.52 38.35 -10.61
N LEU A 176 9.96 38.37 -9.40
CA LEU A 176 10.45 39.18 -8.28
C LEU A 176 11.88 38.77 -7.89
N GLY A 177 12.14 37.47 -7.80
CA GLY A 177 13.44 36.90 -7.48
C GLY A 177 14.50 37.30 -8.50
N MET A 178 14.18 37.37 -9.79
CA MET A 178 15.09 37.86 -10.83
C MET A 178 15.45 39.33 -10.62
N VAL A 179 14.47 40.19 -10.31
CA VAL A 179 14.71 41.62 -10.08
C VAL A 179 15.52 41.84 -8.80
N VAL A 180 15.11 41.23 -7.69
CA VAL A 180 15.80 41.36 -6.39
C VAL A 180 17.20 40.72 -6.45
N GLY A 181 17.34 39.62 -7.18
CA GLY A 181 18.59 38.89 -7.35
C GLY A 181 19.70 39.68 -8.03
N MET A 182 19.35 40.67 -8.87
CA MET A 182 20.33 41.58 -9.48
C MET A 182 21.05 42.45 -8.43
N VAL A 183 20.38 42.73 -7.30
CA VAL A 183 20.90 43.61 -6.23
C VAL A 183 21.42 42.78 -5.05
N ALA A 184 20.66 41.77 -4.63
CA ALA A 184 20.91 41.00 -3.41
C ALA A 184 21.61 39.65 -3.64
N GLY A 185 21.94 39.33 -4.89
CA GLY A 185 22.66 38.12 -5.27
C GLY A 185 21.78 36.89 -5.51
N LYS A 186 22.41 35.84 -6.09
CA LYS A 186 21.72 34.63 -6.57
C LYS A 186 21.04 33.81 -5.46
N VAL A 187 21.57 33.83 -4.25
CA VAL A 187 20.99 33.09 -3.10
C VAL A 187 19.60 33.62 -2.77
N VAL A 188 19.43 34.96 -2.78
CA VAL A 188 18.14 35.61 -2.50
C VAL A 188 17.12 35.32 -3.62
N MET A 189 17.55 35.34 -4.88
CA MET A 189 16.71 34.93 -6.01
C MET A 189 16.14 33.52 -5.83
N VAL A 190 17.00 32.55 -5.51
CA VAL A 190 16.60 31.15 -5.32
C VAL A 190 15.66 31.02 -4.12
N ALA A 191 15.93 31.72 -3.02
CA ALA A 191 15.07 31.70 -1.84
C ALA A 191 13.65 32.22 -2.13
N ILE A 192 13.53 33.35 -2.84
CA ILE A 192 12.23 33.92 -3.24
C ILE A 192 11.49 32.96 -4.17
N GLY A 193 12.18 32.42 -5.18
CA GLY A 193 11.59 31.44 -6.10
C GLY A 193 11.06 30.19 -5.40
N MET A 194 11.83 29.65 -4.43
CA MET A 194 11.42 28.48 -3.65
C MET A 194 10.23 28.79 -2.74
N ALA A 195 10.22 29.94 -2.07
CA ALA A 195 9.08 30.39 -1.25
C ALA A 195 7.81 30.54 -2.10
N GLY A 196 7.93 31.12 -3.30
CA GLY A 196 6.84 31.23 -4.26
C GLY A 196 6.31 29.89 -4.74
N MET A 197 7.21 28.94 -5.03
CA MET A 197 6.82 27.58 -5.42
C MET A 197 6.03 26.88 -4.30
N VAL A 198 6.48 26.98 -3.04
CA VAL A 198 5.77 26.40 -1.89
C VAL A 198 4.38 27.05 -1.73
N ALA A 199 4.30 28.39 -1.87
CA ALA A 199 3.03 29.10 -1.83
C ALA A 199 2.07 28.67 -2.96
N SER A 200 2.60 28.51 -4.18
CA SER A 200 1.88 28.00 -5.35
C SER A 200 1.30 26.61 -5.13
N ILE A 201 2.12 25.67 -4.62
CA ILE A 201 1.69 24.30 -4.35
C ILE A 201 0.57 24.30 -3.29
N TYR A 202 0.76 25.01 -2.18
CA TYR A 202 -0.24 25.08 -1.12
C TYR A 202 -1.56 25.70 -1.61
N LEU A 203 -1.51 26.84 -2.31
CA LEU A 203 -2.70 27.52 -2.80
C LEU A 203 -3.39 26.70 -3.90
N GLY A 204 -2.62 26.10 -4.81
CA GLY A 204 -3.12 25.25 -5.88
C GLY A 204 -3.91 24.06 -5.34
N PHE A 205 -3.33 23.29 -4.41
CA PHE A 205 -4.04 22.17 -3.78
C PHE A 205 -5.24 22.61 -2.94
N ARG A 206 -5.19 23.79 -2.31
CA ARG A 206 -6.36 24.34 -1.59
C ARG A 206 -7.52 24.64 -2.52
N CYS A 207 -7.25 25.29 -3.65
CA CYS A 207 -8.26 25.61 -4.65
C CYS A 207 -8.79 24.34 -5.34
N LEU A 208 -7.90 23.38 -5.64
CA LEU A 208 -8.28 22.08 -6.20
C LEU A 208 -9.19 21.30 -5.25
N ALA A 209 -8.87 21.26 -3.94
CA ALA A 209 -9.73 20.64 -2.94
C ALA A 209 -11.12 21.31 -2.89
N GLY A 210 -11.17 22.64 -2.94
CA GLY A 210 -12.43 23.37 -3.04
C GLY A 210 -13.23 23.04 -4.30
N PHE A 211 -12.55 22.94 -5.45
CA PHE A 211 -13.15 22.50 -6.71
C PHE A 211 -13.73 21.08 -6.61
N LEU A 212 -12.98 20.12 -6.09
CA LEU A 212 -13.46 18.74 -5.90
C LEU A 212 -14.65 18.66 -4.95
N HIS A 213 -14.65 19.44 -3.85
CA HIS A 213 -15.81 19.55 -2.98
C HIS A 213 -17.02 20.16 -3.69
N ALA A 214 -16.81 21.19 -4.52
CA ALA A 214 -17.88 21.79 -5.31
C ALA A 214 -18.44 20.78 -6.33
N VAL A 215 -17.61 19.93 -6.94
CA VAL A 215 -18.11 18.85 -7.81
C VAL A 215 -18.92 17.82 -7.01
N ALA A 216 -18.47 17.48 -5.80
CA ALA A 216 -19.14 16.50 -4.95
C ALA A 216 -20.46 17.00 -4.32
N ASP A 217 -20.54 18.29 -3.99
CA ASP A 217 -21.68 18.93 -3.33
C ASP A 217 -22.20 20.09 -4.19
N GLU A 218 -23.35 19.86 -4.84
CA GLU A 218 -24.00 20.83 -5.71
C GLU A 218 -24.47 22.10 -5.00
N GLY A 219 -24.65 22.06 -3.68
CA GLY A 219 -25.11 23.19 -2.87
C GLY A 219 -24.03 24.20 -2.51
N LEU A 220 -22.75 23.92 -2.81
CA LEU A 220 -21.65 24.79 -2.43
C LEU A 220 -21.52 26.03 -3.32
N CYS A 221 -21.45 27.20 -2.69
CA CYS A 221 -20.99 28.44 -3.33
C CYS A 221 -19.46 28.50 -3.41
N LEU A 222 -18.94 29.40 -4.25
CA LEU A 222 -17.49 29.61 -4.47
C LEU A 222 -16.70 29.78 -3.14
N LYS A 223 -17.23 30.60 -2.23
CA LYS A 223 -16.58 30.91 -0.95
C LYS A 223 -16.56 29.71 0.00
N ASP A 224 -17.67 28.98 0.08
CA ASP A 224 -17.83 27.83 0.98
C ASP A 224 -16.96 26.66 0.52
N ALA A 225 -16.86 26.46 -0.79
CA ALA A 225 -15.95 25.50 -1.42
C ALA A 225 -14.49 25.76 -1.03
N LEU A 226 -14.01 27.01 -1.15
CA LEU A 226 -12.64 27.39 -0.77
C LEU A 226 -12.38 27.30 0.75
N GLY A 227 -13.42 27.42 1.56
CA GLY A 227 -13.38 27.20 3.01
C GLY A 227 -13.09 25.74 3.34
N ARG A 228 -13.80 24.80 2.70
CA ARG A 228 -13.59 23.35 2.90
C ARG A 228 -12.22 22.86 2.43
N GLY A 229 -11.66 23.48 1.39
CA GLY A 229 -10.35 23.11 0.85
C GLY A 229 -9.15 23.26 1.81
N LYS A 230 -9.24 24.11 2.85
CA LYS A 230 -8.11 24.41 3.75
C LYS A 230 -7.63 23.17 4.53
N GLY A 231 -8.53 22.29 4.95
CA GLY A 231 -8.21 21.10 5.75
C GLY A 231 -7.71 19.91 4.94
N MET A 232 -7.84 19.94 3.61
CA MET A 232 -7.60 18.78 2.75
C MET A 232 -6.34 18.90 1.88
N VAL A 233 -5.58 20.00 1.99
CA VAL A 233 -4.36 20.25 1.17
C VAL A 233 -3.36 19.10 1.27
N LEU A 234 -2.93 18.76 2.49
CA LEU A 234 -1.92 17.73 2.70
C LEU A 234 -2.43 16.32 2.36
N PRO A 235 -3.64 15.89 2.81
CA PRO A 235 -4.20 14.61 2.39
C PRO A 235 -4.36 14.48 0.87
N LEU A 236 -4.81 15.53 0.18
CA LEU A 236 -5.01 15.51 -1.27
C LEU A 236 -3.68 15.46 -2.02
N ALA A 237 -2.69 16.26 -1.60
CA ALA A 237 -1.35 16.20 -2.17
C ALA A 237 -0.71 14.81 -1.98
N TRP A 238 -0.90 14.20 -0.81
CA TRP A 238 -0.37 12.87 -0.53
C TRP A 238 -1.06 11.77 -1.35
N VAL A 239 -2.39 11.77 -1.42
CA VAL A 239 -3.15 10.84 -2.28
C VAL A 239 -2.78 11.04 -3.75
N GLY A 240 -2.68 12.29 -4.20
CA GLY A 240 -2.27 12.62 -5.57
C GLY A 240 -0.86 12.12 -5.90
N LEU A 241 0.11 12.30 -4.98
CA LEU A 241 1.47 11.81 -5.14
C LEU A 241 1.51 10.28 -5.21
N LEU A 242 0.80 9.58 -4.31
CA LEU A 242 0.73 8.12 -4.32
C LEU A 242 0.08 7.59 -5.60
N THR A 243 -1.06 8.16 -6.00
CA THR A 243 -1.75 7.81 -7.24
C THR A 243 -0.85 8.05 -8.44
N GLY A 244 -0.19 9.20 -8.50
CA GLY A 244 0.78 9.55 -9.54
C GLY A 244 1.89 8.50 -9.62
N PHE A 245 2.58 8.23 -8.51
CA PHE A 245 3.66 7.26 -8.42
C PHE A 245 3.24 5.85 -8.87
N VAL A 246 2.08 5.39 -8.44
CA VAL A 246 1.60 4.04 -8.79
C VAL A 246 1.26 3.95 -10.28
N ILE A 247 0.55 4.95 -10.82
CA ILE A 247 0.15 4.97 -12.23
C ILE A 247 1.38 5.08 -13.14
N SER A 248 2.29 6.02 -12.86
CA SER A 248 3.51 6.20 -13.67
C SER A 248 4.43 4.98 -13.58
N GLY A 249 4.60 4.38 -12.40
CA GLY A 249 5.33 3.12 -12.24
C GLY A 249 4.71 1.98 -13.05
N GLY A 250 3.37 1.92 -13.12
CA GLY A 250 2.64 1.01 -13.99
C GLY A 250 2.97 1.20 -15.47
N PHE A 251 2.92 2.45 -15.95
CA PHE A 251 3.26 2.79 -17.35
C PHE A 251 4.74 2.56 -17.70
N MET A 252 5.65 2.74 -16.74
CA MET A 252 7.08 2.42 -16.88
C MET A 252 7.32 0.92 -17.05
N LEU A 253 6.47 0.08 -16.46
CA LEU A 253 6.48 -1.35 -16.67
C LEU A 253 5.98 -1.68 -18.08
N LEU A 254 4.73 -1.31 -18.39
CA LEU A 254 4.08 -1.49 -19.70
C LEU A 254 2.82 -0.60 -19.80
N VAL A 255 2.27 -0.43 -21.01
CA VAL A 255 1.02 0.34 -21.23
C VAL A 255 -0.19 -0.29 -20.53
N ILE A 256 -0.35 -1.62 -20.62
CA ILE A 256 -1.53 -2.32 -20.07
C ILE A 256 -1.62 -2.20 -18.53
N PRO A 257 -0.57 -2.51 -17.75
CA PRO A 257 -0.58 -2.28 -16.30
C PRO A 257 -0.82 -0.82 -15.91
N GLY A 258 -0.25 0.13 -16.66
CA GLY A 258 -0.50 1.56 -16.47
C GLY A 258 -1.98 1.93 -16.58
N ILE A 259 -2.66 1.46 -17.63
CA ILE A 259 -4.11 1.66 -17.81
C ILE A 259 -4.91 1.00 -16.68
N VAL A 260 -4.55 -0.22 -16.27
CA VAL A 260 -5.23 -0.92 -15.16
C VAL A 260 -5.14 -0.12 -13.86
N PHE A 261 -3.95 0.39 -13.51
CA PHE A 261 -3.77 1.23 -12.31
C PHE A 261 -4.47 2.58 -12.44
N MET A 262 -4.43 3.19 -13.63
CA MET A 262 -5.13 4.44 -13.91
C MET A 262 -6.64 4.30 -13.66
N VAL A 263 -7.25 3.20 -14.14
CA VAL A 263 -8.66 2.91 -13.87
C VAL A 263 -8.89 2.64 -12.38
N TRP A 264 -8.13 1.76 -11.73
CA TRP A 264 -8.34 1.42 -10.32
C TRP A 264 -8.26 2.61 -9.35
N PHE A 265 -7.40 3.59 -9.63
CA PHE A 265 -7.11 4.68 -8.71
C PHE A 265 -7.68 6.03 -9.13
N CYS A 266 -8.45 6.11 -10.23
CA CYS A 266 -9.01 7.39 -10.70
C CYS A 266 -9.99 8.03 -9.72
N PHE A 267 -10.67 7.25 -8.89
CA PHE A 267 -11.65 7.76 -7.91
C PHE A 267 -11.06 8.04 -6.52
N ALA A 268 -9.75 7.81 -6.31
CA ALA A 268 -9.11 8.00 -5.01
C ALA A 268 -9.28 9.43 -4.46
N GLN A 269 -9.31 10.43 -5.35
CA GLN A 269 -9.54 11.83 -4.97
C GLN A 269 -10.97 12.08 -4.43
N PHE A 270 -11.99 11.39 -4.97
CA PHE A 270 -13.37 11.52 -4.49
C PHE A 270 -13.60 10.69 -3.23
N VAL A 271 -12.96 9.52 -3.12
CA VAL A 271 -12.93 8.75 -1.88
C VAL A 271 -12.36 9.59 -0.73
N LEU A 272 -11.27 10.33 -0.97
CA LEU A 272 -10.72 11.26 0.01
C LEU A 272 -11.72 12.38 0.37
N VAL A 273 -12.28 13.05 -0.63
CA VAL A 273 -13.12 14.25 -0.44
C VAL A 273 -14.47 13.91 0.19
N CYS A 274 -15.08 12.78 -0.19
CA CYS A 274 -16.42 12.39 0.21
C CYS A 274 -16.44 11.48 1.45
N GLU A 275 -15.35 10.79 1.75
CA GLU A 275 -15.30 9.77 2.82
C GLU A 275 -14.13 9.97 3.79
N ASP A 276 -13.31 11.01 3.64
CA ASP A 276 -12.13 11.34 4.47
C ASP A 276 -11.15 10.15 4.64
N SER A 277 -11.16 9.21 3.69
CA SER A 277 -10.20 8.11 3.64
C SER A 277 -8.90 8.63 3.02
N ARG A 278 -7.76 8.39 3.69
CA ARG A 278 -6.47 9.05 3.36
C ARG A 278 -5.40 8.08 2.90
N GLY A 279 -4.43 8.61 2.17
CA GLY A 279 -3.23 7.87 1.73
C GLY A 279 -3.59 6.63 0.93
N MET A 280 -2.97 5.49 1.26
CA MET A 280 -3.17 4.23 0.54
C MET A 280 -4.60 3.67 0.71
N ASP A 281 -5.26 3.99 1.82
CA ASP A 281 -6.61 3.47 2.08
C ASP A 281 -7.61 4.05 1.07
N ALA A 282 -7.41 5.31 0.64
CA ALA A 282 -8.20 5.94 -0.43
C ALA A 282 -8.05 5.22 -1.77
N LEU A 283 -6.82 4.83 -2.12
CA LEU A 283 -6.50 4.13 -3.38
C LEU A 283 -7.10 2.72 -3.37
N LEU A 284 -6.90 1.97 -2.29
CA LEU A 284 -7.42 0.61 -2.17
C LEU A 284 -8.95 0.58 -2.15
N LYS A 285 -9.57 1.56 -1.48
CA LYS A 285 -11.03 1.71 -1.49
C LYS A 285 -11.56 2.11 -2.87
N SER A 286 -10.88 2.99 -3.61
CA SER A 286 -11.18 3.27 -5.03
C SER A 286 -11.16 2.00 -5.89
N LYS A 287 -10.14 1.15 -5.71
CA LYS A 287 -10.04 -0.12 -6.41
C LYS A 287 -11.21 -1.06 -6.08
N GLU A 288 -11.61 -1.12 -4.81
CA GLU A 288 -12.72 -1.98 -4.38
C GLU A 288 -14.08 -1.47 -4.92
N TYR A 289 -14.27 -0.15 -5.02
CA TYR A 289 -15.42 0.42 -5.75
C TYR A 289 -15.48 -0.01 -7.21
N ILE A 290 -14.34 -0.27 -7.85
CA ILE A 290 -14.31 -0.70 -9.26
C ILE A 290 -14.39 -2.23 -9.40
N ARG A 291 -14.12 -2.99 -8.33
CA ARG A 291 -14.05 -4.46 -8.38
C ARG A 291 -15.38 -5.09 -8.84
N GLY A 292 -15.35 -5.92 -9.88
CA GLY A 292 -16.57 -6.50 -10.47
C GLY A 292 -17.22 -5.64 -11.54
N GLU A 293 -16.96 -4.33 -11.56
CA GLU A 293 -17.47 -3.38 -12.57
C GLU A 293 -16.33 -2.81 -13.44
N TRP A 294 -15.15 -3.45 -13.42
CA TRP A 294 -13.93 -2.87 -14.01
C TRP A 294 -14.08 -2.53 -15.49
N PHE A 295 -14.62 -3.46 -16.31
CA PHE A 295 -14.82 -3.23 -17.74
C PHE A 295 -15.85 -2.14 -18.01
N ASN A 296 -16.94 -2.10 -17.24
CA ASN A 296 -18.01 -1.12 -17.39
C ASN A 296 -17.52 0.30 -17.08
N VAL A 297 -16.68 0.44 -16.05
CA VAL A 297 -16.02 1.70 -15.69
C VAL A 297 -14.96 2.05 -16.74
N ALA A 298 -14.07 1.12 -17.08
CA ALA A 298 -12.98 1.36 -18.02
C ALA A 298 -13.48 1.81 -19.39
N LEU A 299 -14.56 1.23 -19.91
CA LEU A 299 -15.15 1.64 -21.18
C LEU A 299 -15.70 3.06 -21.12
N ARG A 300 -16.43 3.44 -20.06
CA ARG A 300 -16.96 4.81 -19.87
C ARG A 300 -15.82 5.83 -19.78
N LEU A 301 -14.76 5.51 -19.04
CA LEU A 301 -13.56 6.34 -18.94
C LEU A 301 -12.83 6.46 -20.28
N LEU A 302 -12.68 5.36 -21.01
CA LEU A 302 -12.06 5.36 -22.33
C LEU A 302 -12.83 6.27 -23.31
N LEU A 303 -14.17 6.19 -23.30
CA LEU A 303 -15.01 7.03 -24.17
C LEU A 303 -14.86 8.51 -23.84
N VAL A 304 -14.87 8.89 -22.57
CA VAL A 304 -14.71 10.30 -22.19
C VAL A 304 -13.30 10.81 -22.46
N TRP A 305 -12.27 9.97 -22.32
CA TRP A 305 -10.89 10.31 -22.69
C TRP A 305 -10.73 10.44 -24.21
N ALA A 306 -11.33 9.56 -25.00
CA ALA A 306 -11.35 9.67 -26.46
C ALA A 306 -12.05 10.96 -26.91
N ALA A 307 -13.20 11.30 -26.32
CA ALA A 307 -13.88 12.56 -26.57
C ALA A 307 -12.98 13.77 -26.21
N SER A 308 -12.29 13.72 -25.07
CA SER A 308 -11.33 14.77 -24.69
C SER A 308 -10.18 14.92 -25.69
N LEU A 309 -9.66 13.81 -26.25
CA LEU A 309 -8.63 13.85 -27.28
C LEU A 309 -9.14 14.48 -28.58
N LEU A 310 -10.37 14.17 -28.99
CA LEU A 310 -11.01 14.77 -30.17
C LEU A 310 -11.22 16.28 -30.00
N VAL A 311 -11.67 16.72 -28.82
CA VAL A 311 -11.80 18.16 -28.50
C VAL A 311 -10.44 18.84 -28.56
N GLY A 312 -9.39 18.21 -28.02
CA GLY A 312 -8.03 18.74 -28.06
C GLY A 312 -7.40 18.78 -29.44
N ALA A 313 -7.82 17.90 -30.36
CA ALA A 313 -7.30 17.84 -31.72
C ALA A 313 -7.78 18.99 -32.63
N ILE A 314 -8.78 19.77 -32.21
CA ILE A 314 -9.29 20.92 -32.98
C ILE A 314 -8.18 21.98 -33.08
N PRO A 315 -7.72 22.36 -34.29
CA PRO A 315 -6.68 23.38 -34.44
C PRO A 315 -7.11 24.71 -33.82
N LEU A 316 -6.17 25.38 -33.13
CA LEU A 316 -6.34 26.69 -32.49
C LEU A 316 -7.33 26.73 -31.31
N ALA A 317 -8.54 26.21 -31.46
CA ALA A 317 -9.57 26.18 -30.42
C ALA A 317 -9.39 25.02 -29.42
N GLY A 318 -8.80 23.90 -29.85
CA GLY A 318 -8.68 22.68 -29.05
C GLY A 318 -8.02 22.85 -27.68
N PRO A 319 -6.89 23.57 -27.55
CA PRO A 319 -6.28 23.82 -26.24
C PRO A 319 -7.19 24.58 -25.27
N ILE A 320 -7.89 25.61 -25.75
CA ILE A 320 -8.81 26.41 -24.94
C ILE A 320 -10.02 25.56 -24.54
N LEU A 321 -10.61 24.85 -25.50
CA LEU A 321 -11.74 23.96 -25.27
C LEU A 321 -11.38 22.83 -24.29
N SER A 322 -10.15 22.30 -24.36
CA SER A 322 -9.68 21.24 -23.45
C SER A 322 -9.63 21.73 -22.00
N ILE A 323 -9.16 22.95 -21.75
CA ILE A 323 -9.15 23.54 -20.39
C ILE A 323 -10.58 23.67 -19.85
N VAL A 324 -11.53 24.10 -20.69
CA VAL A 324 -12.95 24.21 -20.32
C VAL A 324 -13.62 22.84 -20.16
N PHE A 325 -13.11 21.81 -20.84
CA PHE A 325 -13.63 20.45 -20.77
C PHE A 325 -13.15 19.67 -19.52
N LEU A 326 -12.05 20.07 -18.87
CA LEU A 326 -11.54 19.39 -17.66
C LEU A 326 -12.54 19.38 -16.48
N PRO A 327 -13.27 20.46 -16.18
CA PRO A 327 -14.34 20.41 -15.19
C PRO A 327 -15.45 19.42 -15.55
N TYR A 328 -15.83 19.37 -16.84
CA TYR A 328 -16.80 18.39 -17.34
C TYR A 328 -16.31 16.96 -17.12
N LEU A 329 -15.05 16.67 -17.43
CA LEU A 329 -14.46 15.36 -17.15
C LEU A 329 -14.55 15.04 -15.66
N THR A 330 -14.23 15.98 -14.78
CA THR A 330 -14.26 15.75 -13.32
C THR A 330 -15.65 15.40 -12.83
N ILE A 331 -16.69 16.08 -13.35
CA ILE A 331 -18.10 15.75 -13.07
C ILE A 331 -18.40 14.32 -13.53
N PHE A 332 -18.03 13.97 -14.77
CA PHE A 332 -18.26 12.64 -15.33
C PHE A 332 -17.63 11.54 -14.46
N HIS A 333 -16.40 11.74 -13.99
CA HIS A 333 -15.74 10.80 -13.07
C HIS A 333 -16.48 10.74 -11.71
N TYR A 334 -16.93 11.89 -11.18
CA TYR A 334 -17.67 11.94 -9.93
C TYR A 334 -19.00 11.18 -10.01
N LEU A 335 -19.75 11.32 -11.11
CA LEU A 335 -21.03 10.62 -11.28
C LEU A 335 -20.84 9.10 -11.34
N ILE A 336 -19.80 8.59 -12.01
CA ILE A 336 -19.48 7.16 -11.96
C ILE A 336 -19.16 6.72 -10.53
N TYR A 337 -18.34 7.50 -9.82
CA TYR A 337 -18.02 7.22 -8.42
C TYR A 337 -19.27 7.21 -7.53
N ARG A 338 -20.18 8.18 -7.71
CA ARG A 338 -21.46 8.26 -7.00
C ARG A 338 -22.29 7.00 -7.25
N ASP A 339 -22.47 6.60 -8.51
CA ASP A 339 -23.23 5.41 -8.86
C ASP A 339 -22.60 4.14 -8.26
N LEU A 340 -21.28 3.98 -8.33
CA LEU A 340 -20.57 2.86 -7.70
C LEU A 340 -20.77 2.83 -6.18
N ARG A 341 -20.73 4.00 -5.53
CA ARG A 341 -20.97 4.14 -4.10
C ARG A 341 -22.42 3.82 -3.72
N GLU A 342 -23.39 4.22 -4.53
CA GLU A 342 -24.80 3.91 -4.33
C GLU A 342 -25.08 2.41 -4.50
N ILE A 343 -24.45 1.77 -5.49
CA ILE A 343 -24.60 0.32 -5.75
C ILE A 343 -23.96 -0.53 -4.64
N LYS A 344 -22.76 -0.15 -4.19
CA LYS A 344 -21.96 -0.97 -3.27
C LYS A 344 -22.11 -0.59 -1.79
N GLY A 345 -22.68 0.58 -1.50
CA GLY A 345 -22.70 1.15 -0.17
C GLY A 345 -21.32 1.62 0.30
N ASP A 346 -21.24 2.03 1.57
CA ASP A 346 -19.96 2.36 2.18
C ASP A 346 -19.17 1.07 2.41
N VAL A 347 -18.06 0.90 1.68
CA VAL A 347 -17.22 -0.29 1.77
C VAL A 347 -16.33 -0.16 3.02
N PRO A 348 -16.54 -0.92 4.11
CA PRO A 348 -15.67 -0.85 5.27
C PRO A 348 -14.36 -1.58 4.96
N PHE A 349 -13.34 -0.85 4.49
CA PHE A 349 -12.07 -1.44 4.11
C PHE A 349 -11.01 -1.23 5.21
N ALA A 350 -10.87 -2.22 6.09
CA ALA A 350 -9.74 -2.30 7.02
C ALA A 350 -8.57 -2.99 6.30
N CYS A 351 -7.66 -2.19 5.73
CA CYS A 351 -6.49 -2.69 5.01
C CYS A 351 -5.52 -3.46 5.92
N GLY A 352 -5.17 -4.70 5.56
CA GLY A 352 -3.98 -5.36 6.09
C GLY A 352 -2.68 -4.72 5.56
N ILE A 353 -1.60 -4.78 6.35
CA ILE A 353 -0.27 -4.22 6.00
C ILE A 353 0.21 -4.73 4.62
N SER A 354 -0.10 -5.99 4.30
CA SER A 354 0.29 -6.62 3.03
C SER A 354 -0.28 -5.90 1.80
N ASP A 355 -1.55 -5.48 1.84
CA ASP A 355 -2.19 -4.85 0.68
C ASP A 355 -1.75 -3.40 0.48
N LYS A 356 -1.32 -2.73 1.55
CA LYS A 356 -0.74 -1.38 1.48
C LYS A 356 0.63 -1.34 0.78
N VAL A 357 1.36 -2.46 0.76
CA VAL A 357 2.73 -2.51 0.23
C VAL A 357 2.81 -3.14 -1.17
N LYS A 358 1.92 -4.07 -1.52
CA LYS A 358 1.93 -4.78 -2.81
C LYS A 358 1.93 -3.85 -4.03
N TRP A 359 1.02 -2.87 -4.07
CA TRP A 359 0.84 -2.02 -5.25
C TRP A 359 1.94 -0.96 -5.41
N PRO A 360 2.37 -0.26 -4.34
CA PRO A 360 3.58 0.55 -4.41
C PRO A 360 4.83 -0.25 -4.77
N GLY A 361 4.96 -1.48 -4.27
CA GLY A 361 6.05 -2.38 -4.63
C GLY A 361 6.06 -2.71 -6.11
N ALA A 362 4.90 -3.04 -6.69
CA ALA A 362 4.77 -3.28 -8.13
C ALA A 362 5.13 -2.04 -8.97
N ALA A 363 4.71 -0.84 -8.54
CA ALA A 363 5.08 0.41 -9.20
C ALA A 363 6.60 0.68 -9.11
N LEU A 364 7.21 0.42 -7.95
CA LEU A 364 8.65 0.57 -7.74
C LEU A 364 9.46 -0.35 -8.67
N VAL A 365 9.00 -1.58 -8.89
CA VAL A 365 9.61 -2.49 -9.87
C VAL A 365 9.62 -1.86 -11.26
N GLY A 366 8.54 -1.20 -11.68
CA GLY A 366 8.51 -0.46 -12.95
C GLY A 366 9.59 0.61 -13.04
N TYR A 367 9.77 1.40 -11.99
CA TYR A 367 10.82 2.42 -11.92
C TYR A 367 12.25 1.85 -11.93
N LEU A 368 12.45 0.63 -11.43
CA LEU A 368 13.75 -0.03 -11.44
C LEU A 368 14.05 -0.75 -12.76
N VAL A 369 13.05 -1.42 -13.34
CA VAL A 369 13.19 -2.20 -14.57
C VAL A 369 13.32 -1.30 -15.79
N PHE A 370 12.53 -0.23 -15.87
CA PHE A 370 12.54 0.68 -17.02
C PHE A 370 13.94 1.22 -17.38
N PRO A 371 14.73 1.81 -16.47
CA PRO A 371 16.06 2.30 -16.81
C PRO A 371 17.03 1.18 -17.20
N VAL A 372 16.90 -0.03 -16.63
CA VAL A 372 17.73 -1.19 -16.99
C VAL A 372 17.42 -1.65 -18.42
N VAL A 373 16.13 -1.75 -18.78
CA VAL A 373 15.69 -2.09 -20.13
C VAL A 373 16.09 -1.01 -21.13
N LEU A 374 15.88 0.26 -20.79
CA LEU A 374 16.28 1.41 -21.60
C LEU A 374 17.80 1.38 -21.85
N PHE A 375 18.60 1.17 -20.81
CA PHE A 375 20.05 1.03 -20.94
C PHE A 375 20.46 -0.22 -21.73
N SER A 376 19.73 -1.32 -21.63
CA SER A 376 20.03 -2.54 -22.41
C SER A 376 19.75 -2.37 -23.90
N ILE A 377 18.68 -1.63 -24.26
CA ILE A 377 18.28 -1.38 -25.66
C ILE A 377 19.13 -0.26 -26.28
N LEU A 378 19.40 0.82 -25.53
CA LEU A 378 20.08 2.01 -26.02
C LEU A 378 21.55 2.10 -25.61
N GLY A 379 22.07 1.17 -24.81
CA GLY A 379 23.38 1.27 -24.15
C GLY A 379 24.54 1.47 -25.11
N ALA A 380 24.54 0.81 -26.26
CA ALA A 380 25.56 1.03 -27.29
C ALA A 380 25.50 2.46 -27.89
N SER A 381 24.30 3.01 -28.07
CA SER A 381 24.08 4.35 -28.64
C SER A 381 24.30 5.48 -27.61
N ILE A 382 23.98 5.25 -26.34
CA ILE A 382 24.15 6.23 -25.25
C ILE A 382 25.63 6.33 -24.84
N LEU A 383 26.37 5.22 -24.76
CA LEU A 383 27.82 5.28 -24.50
C LEU A 383 28.58 5.96 -25.64
N GLY A 384 28.16 5.78 -26.89
CA GLY A 384 28.72 6.50 -28.05
C GLY A 384 28.51 8.02 -27.97
N ALA A 385 27.33 8.45 -27.49
CA ALA A 385 26.99 9.87 -27.32
C ALA A 385 27.67 10.54 -26.11
N LEU A 386 28.17 9.77 -25.14
CA LEU A 386 28.97 10.24 -24.00
C LEU A 386 30.47 10.37 -24.32
N GLY A 387 30.93 9.80 -25.44
CA GLY A 387 32.32 9.91 -25.90
C GLY A 387 32.88 11.34 -25.98
N PRO A 388 32.14 12.34 -26.50
CA PRO A 388 32.58 13.74 -26.53
C PRO A 388 32.68 14.38 -25.13
N ILE A 389 31.86 13.95 -24.16
CA ILE A 389 31.84 14.49 -22.79
C ILE A 389 33.00 13.89 -21.97
N ALA A 390 33.32 12.61 -22.19
CA ALA A 390 34.50 11.97 -21.60
C ALA A 390 35.82 12.60 -22.07
N GLN A 391 35.88 13.08 -23.32
CA GLN A 391 37.03 13.80 -23.89
C GLN A 391 37.20 15.23 -23.32
N LEU A 392 36.13 15.83 -22.81
CA LEU A 392 36.20 17.11 -22.10
C LEU A 392 36.66 16.92 -20.65
N ALA A 393 36.30 15.81 -20.01
CA ALA A 393 36.76 15.47 -18.67
C ALA A 393 38.25 15.05 -18.62
N SER A 394 38.80 14.52 -19.72
CA SER A 394 40.23 14.17 -19.81
C SER A 394 41.14 15.37 -20.15
N LYS A 395 40.58 16.50 -20.57
CA LYS A 395 41.35 17.68 -21.01
C LYS A 395 41.82 18.60 -19.88
N GLU A 396 41.41 18.35 -18.63
CA GLU A 396 41.91 19.05 -17.44
C GLU A 396 43.07 18.32 -16.73
N GLY A 397 43.73 17.38 -17.42
CA GLY A 397 45.05 16.89 -17.02
C GLY A 397 46.12 17.92 -17.35
N ILE A 398 46.54 18.69 -16.34
CA ILE A 398 47.68 19.62 -16.38
C ILE A 398 48.90 18.90 -16.99
N THR A 399 49.21 19.20 -18.24
CA THR A 399 50.48 18.83 -18.86
C THR A 399 51.48 19.93 -18.51
N LEU A 400 52.30 19.66 -17.49
CA LEU A 400 53.51 20.45 -17.23
C LEU A 400 54.43 20.32 -18.43
N GLN A 401 54.45 21.34 -19.27
CA GLN A 401 55.41 21.52 -20.36
C GLN A 401 56.80 21.71 -19.74
N PRO A 402 57.80 20.86 -20.01
CA PRO A 402 59.18 21.17 -19.64
C PRO A 402 59.68 22.31 -20.52
N ALA A 403 60.38 23.25 -19.91
CA ALA A 403 60.98 24.41 -20.54
C ALA A 403 61.84 24.04 -21.75
N ALA A 404 61.73 24.84 -22.82
CA ALA A 404 62.54 24.74 -24.02
C ALA A 404 64.05 24.94 -23.71
N PRO A 405 64.96 24.13 -24.30
CA PRO A 405 66.34 24.52 -24.42
C PRO A 405 66.59 25.27 -25.75
N ALA A 406 67.49 26.25 -25.67
CA ALA A 406 67.94 27.14 -26.75
C ALA A 406 68.61 26.39 -27.93
N PRO A 407 68.71 27.00 -29.12
CA PRO A 407 69.04 26.30 -30.37
C PRO A 407 70.55 26.10 -30.53
N LYS A 408 70.96 24.92 -31.01
CA LYS A 408 72.29 24.70 -31.61
C LYS A 408 72.20 23.83 -32.87
N ALA A 409 72.71 24.42 -33.95
CA ALA A 409 73.29 23.91 -35.19
C ALA A 409 72.98 22.48 -35.70
N ALA A 410 72.49 22.42 -36.95
CA ALA A 410 72.63 21.30 -37.91
C ALA A 410 74.06 21.30 -38.53
N PRO A 411 74.59 20.27 -39.25
CA PRO A 411 73.96 19.31 -40.18
C PRO A 411 74.32 17.83 -39.84
N ASP A 412 73.83 16.74 -40.47
CA ASP A 412 73.99 16.33 -41.87
C ASP A 412 73.22 15.01 -42.13
N GLN A 413 72.63 14.86 -43.35
CA GLN A 413 72.34 13.63 -44.14
C GLN A 413 71.56 12.44 -43.53
N GLN A 414 70.64 11.72 -44.18
CA GLN A 414 70.24 11.49 -45.59
C GLN A 414 68.88 10.73 -45.55
N GLY A 415 67.99 10.87 -46.53
CA GLY A 415 66.85 9.94 -46.67
C GLY A 415 65.59 10.40 -47.40
N TYR A 416 65.74 10.98 -48.59
CA TYR A 416 64.81 11.02 -49.75
C TYR A 416 63.34 11.48 -49.60
N ARG A 417 63.04 12.52 -50.41
CA ARG A 417 61.76 13.09 -50.87
C ARG A 417 60.87 12.04 -51.59
N VAL A 418 59.55 12.21 -51.75
CA VAL A 418 58.90 13.19 -52.65
C VAL A 418 57.45 13.50 -52.22
N ILE A 419 57.13 14.80 -52.25
CA ILE A 419 55.82 15.47 -52.12
C ILE A 419 55.14 15.39 -53.51
N THR A 420 53.82 15.24 -53.69
CA THR A 420 52.89 16.39 -53.89
C THR A 420 51.49 15.91 -54.33
N PHE A 421 50.49 16.06 -53.44
CA PHE A 421 49.10 16.60 -53.55
C PHE A 421 48.11 16.16 -54.70
N PRO A 422 46.85 16.64 -54.75
CA PRO A 422 45.69 16.21 -53.94
C PRO A 422 44.40 15.90 -54.75
N GLN A 423 43.47 15.17 -54.12
CA GLN A 423 41.99 15.28 -54.10
C GLN A 423 41.17 15.72 -55.34
N GLN A 424 40.15 14.92 -55.69
CA GLN A 424 38.91 15.42 -56.31
C GLN A 424 37.69 14.56 -55.90
N ALA A 425 36.60 15.24 -55.52
CA ALA A 425 35.26 14.71 -55.26
C ALA A 425 34.32 15.11 -56.44
N PRO A 426 32.99 14.95 -56.34
CA PRO A 426 32.14 13.75 -56.33
C PRO A 426 31.15 13.75 -57.53
N ALA A 427 30.37 12.68 -57.73
CA ALA A 427 29.05 12.76 -58.39
C ALA A 427 28.20 11.50 -58.14
N ALA A 428 26.95 11.69 -57.73
CA ALA A 428 25.82 10.75 -57.86
C ALA A 428 24.96 11.20 -59.08
N PRO A 429 23.73 10.70 -59.37
CA PRO A 429 22.99 9.51 -58.93
C PRO A 429 22.24 8.79 -60.10
N GLY A 430 21.44 7.76 -59.76
CA GLY A 430 20.31 7.24 -60.55
C GLY A 430 20.46 5.75 -60.88
N THR A 431 19.43 4.91 -60.98
CA THR A 431 17.98 5.01 -60.74
C THR A 431 17.44 3.57 -60.75
N THR A 432 16.21 3.36 -60.25
CA THR A 432 15.29 2.24 -60.54
C THR A 432 15.61 0.81 -60.03
N ALA A 433 14.79 0.38 -59.07
CA ALA A 433 14.25 -1.00 -58.97
C ALA A 433 13.02 -1.13 -59.93
N PRO A 434 12.19 -2.20 -59.95
CA PRO A 434 12.26 -3.52 -59.30
C PRO A 434 11.80 -4.70 -60.22
N GLY A 435 11.71 -5.90 -59.65
CA GLY A 435 10.90 -7.03 -60.15
C GLY A 435 11.69 -8.06 -60.94
N THR A 436 11.44 -9.36 -60.87
CA THR A 436 10.33 -10.17 -60.38
C THR A 436 10.78 -11.65 -60.48
N THR A 437 10.25 -12.53 -59.62
CA THR A 437 9.92 -13.97 -59.85
C THR A 437 11.06 -14.91 -60.31
N GLU A 438 11.19 -16.17 -59.93
CA GLU A 438 10.40 -17.16 -59.18
C GLU A 438 11.32 -18.39 -59.01
N ALA A 439 11.04 -19.18 -57.96
CA ALA A 439 11.12 -20.64 -57.89
C ALA A 439 12.37 -21.44 -58.33
N GLY A 440 12.77 -22.38 -57.46
CA GLY A 440 13.18 -23.72 -57.92
C GLY A 440 14.41 -24.34 -57.24
N THR A 441 14.33 -24.82 -56.00
CA THR A 441 14.30 -26.25 -55.58
C THR A 441 15.67 -26.96 -55.41
N THR A 442 15.72 -27.81 -54.37
CA THR A 442 16.66 -28.92 -54.06
C THR A 442 18.00 -28.54 -53.43
N ALA A 443 18.57 -29.26 -52.45
CA ALA A 443 18.13 -30.33 -51.56
C ALA A 443 19.24 -30.54 -50.48
N ALA A 444 18.86 -31.24 -49.41
CA ALA A 444 19.68 -32.17 -48.61
C ALA A 444 20.52 -31.69 -47.40
N GLY A 445 20.21 -32.33 -46.26
CA GLY A 445 21.14 -32.75 -45.20
C GLY A 445 21.38 -31.72 -44.08
N GLY A 446 21.22 -31.99 -42.79
CA GLY A 446 20.90 -33.20 -42.04
C GLY A 446 21.02 -32.93 -40.52
N ALA A 447 20.14 -33.59 -39.76
CA ALA A 447 20.19 -34.00 -38.35
C ALA A 447 21.14 -33.32 -37.35
N ALA A 448 20.58 -32.89 -36.21
CA ALA A 448 20.81 -33.55 -34.91
C ALA A 448 19.90 -32.99 -33.80
N VAL A 449 19.07 -33.88 -33.24
CA VAL A 449 18.28 -33.75 -32.01
C VAL A 449 18.95 -34.59 -30.93
N SER A 450 18.87 -34.19 -29.65
CA SER A 450 18.63 -35.02 -28.42
C SER A 450 19.05 -34.27 -27.13
N PRO A 451 18.69 -34.71 -25.89
CA PRO A 451 17.37 -34.54 -25.28
C PRO A 451 17.43 -34.12 -23.78
N SER A 452 16.25 -34.01 -23.18
CA SER A 452 15.95 -33.79 -21.74
C SER A 452 16.15 -35.06 -20.87
N PRO A 453 16.18 -34.95 -19.52
CA PRO A 453 15.72 -36.04 -18.64
C PRO A 453 14.67 -35.60 -17.60
N ALA A 454 13.96 -36.61 -17.09
CA ALA A 454 12.77 -36.51 -16.24
C ALA A 454 12.99 -36.92 -14.78
N SER A 455 11.95 -36.65 -13.98
CA SER A 455 11.45 -37.34 -12.76
C SER A 455 11.72 -36.72 -11.38
N GLN A 456 10.65 -36.50 -10.60
CA GLN A 456 10.32 -37.25 -9.36
C GLN A 456 8.94 -36.85 -8.81
N GLY A 457 8.16 -37.86 -8.39
CA GLY A 457 6.79 -37.74 -7.87
C GLY A 457 6.69 -37.79 -6.33
N VAL A 458 5.51 -37.44 -5.82
CA VAL A 458 5.13 -37.45 -4.39
C VAL A 458 3.88 -38.35 -4.22
N PRO A 459 3.77 -39.17 -3.15
CA PRO A 459 2.78 -40.24 -3.06
C PRO A 459 1.39 -39.77 -2.58
N ALA A 460 0.36 -40.52 -2.99
CA ALA A 460 -1.03 -40.37 -2.61
C ALA A 460 -1.39 -41.20 -1.36
N GLN A 461 -2.39 -40.73 -0.60
CA GLN A 461 -3.03 -41.44 0.52
C GLN A 461 -4.56 -41.20 0.46
N PRO A 462 -5.40 -42.02 1.11
CA PRO A 462 -6.22 -43.05 0.49
C PRO A 462 -7.66 -42.63 0.13
N GLN A 463 -8.19 -43.23 -0.95
CA GLN A 463 -9.54 -43.05 -1.47
C GLN A 463 -10.63 -43.63 -0.56
N ALA A 464 -11.66 -42.83 -0.28
CA ALA A 464 -12.96 -43.28 0.19
C ALA A 464 -14.01 -42.96 -0.90
N SER A 465 -14.70 -44.00 -1.37
CA SER A 465 -15.99 -44.02 -2.09
C SER A 465 -16.31 -42.90 -3.09
N GLY A 466 -16.08 -43.17 -4.39
CA GLY A 466 -17.11 -43.20 -5.44
C GLY A 466 -18.04 -42.02 -5.74
N ASP A 467 -17.95 -40.87 -5.08
CA ASP A 467 -18.77 -39.69 -5.38
C ASP A 467 -17.94 -38.66 -6.15
N GLU A 468 -18.32 -38.35 -7.39
CA GLU A 468 -17.65 -37.33 -8.21
C GLU A 468 -17.80 -35.94 -7.57
N GLU A 469 -16.68 -35.33 -7.15
CA GLU A 469 -16.69 -33.98 -6.60
C GLU A 469 -17.13 -32.97 -7.67
N PRO A 470 -18.12 -32.11 -7.39
CA PRO A 470 -18.65 -31.15 -8.35
C PRO A 470 -17.60 -30.06 -8.63
N LYS A 471 -16.97 -30.12 -9.81
CA LYS A 471 -15.95 -29.15 -10.26
C LYS A 471 -16.51 -27.75 -10.51
N ASP A 472 -17.83 -27.64 -10.66
CA ASP A 472 -18.58 -26.42 -10.93
C ASP A 472 -19.12 -25.76 -9.64
N VAL A 473 -18.89 -26.33 -8.46
CA VAL A 473 -19.41 -25.82 -7.18
C VAL A 473 -18.28 -25.24 -6.33
N SER A 474 -18.55 -24.12 -5.67
CA SER A 474 -17.64 -23.45 -4.73
C SER A 474 -18.34 -23.18 -3.40
N ILE A 475 -17.60 -23.36 -2.31
CA ILE A 475 -18.01 -23.00 -0.96
C ILE A 475 -17.19 -21.80 -0.48
N PHE A 476 -17.91 -20.78 -0.01
CA PHE A 476 -17.38 -19.59 0.59
C PHE A 476 -17.72 -19.58 2.08
N ILE A 477 -16.72 -19.41 2.93
CA ILE A 477 -16.87 -19.36 4.40
C ILE A 477 -16.28 -18.04 4.88
N TYR A 478 -17.12 -17.17 5.42
CA TYR A 478 -16.75 -15.97 6.15
C TYR A 478 -16.83 -16.28 7.65
N ALA A 479 -15.83 -15.90 8.44
CA ALA A 479 -15.87 -16.01 9.88
C ALA A 479 -15.22 -14.77 10.54
N ALA A 480 -15.95 -14.13 11.44
CA ALA A 480 -15.50 -13.01 12.25
C ALA A 480 -15.70 -13.34 13.74
N ASN A 481 -14.63 -13.20 14.54
CA ASN A 481 -14.66 -13.43 15.99
C ASN A 481 -15.12 -14.83 16.44
N TYR A 482 -14.95 -15.84 15.57
CA TYR A 482 -15.21 -17.24 15.88
C TYR A 482 -13.99 -18.11 15.61
N THR A 483 -13.80 -19.12 16.45
CA THR A 483 -12.94 -20.29 16.19
C THR A 483 -13.78 -21.56 16.13
N GLY A 484 -13.25 -22.66 15.58
CA GLY A 484 -13.97 -23.92 15.43
C GLY A 484 -13.69 -24.62 14.09
N THR A 485 -14.60 -25.47 13.63
CA THR A 485 -14.39 -26.30 12.43
C THR A 485 -15.64 -26.37 11.58
N VAL A 486 -15.48 -26.22 10.27
CA VAL A 486 -16.53 -26.51 9.28
C VAL A 486 -16.24 -27.87 8.65
N ARG A 487 -17.23 -28.75 8.64
CA ARG A 487 -17.17 -30.09 8.05
C ARG A 487 -18.26 -30.24 6.99
N ALA A 488 -17.97 -30.98 5.93
CA ALA A 488 -18.98 -31.43 4.97
C ALA A 488 -18.89 -32.96 4.87
N ASN A 489 -20.04 -33.62 5.02
CA ASN A 489 -20.16 -35.08 4.95
C ASN A 489 -19.16 -35.80 5.89
N GLY A 490 -18.89 -35.22 7.07
CA GLY A 490 -17.93 -35.72 8.06
C GLY A 490 -16.47 -35.33 7.82
N ALA A 491 -16.09 -34.90 6.61
CA ALA A 491 -14.75 -34.46 6.28
C ALA A 491 -14.52 -32.99 6.69
N VAL A 492 -13.33 -32.68 7.22
CA VAL A 492 -12.97 -31.31 7.63
C VAL A 492 -12.73 -30.46 6.38
N LEU A 493 -13.58 -29.46 6.17
CA LEU A 493 -13.40 -28.48 5.11
C LEU A 493 -12.37 -27.43 5.52
N LYS A 494 -12.56 -26.82 6.69
CA LYS A 494 -11.68 -25.76 7.19
C LYS A 494 -11.78 -25.59 8.70
N GLU A 495 -10.62 -25.41 9.33
CA GLU A 495 -10.52 -24.91 10.70
C GLU A 495 -10.57 -23.38 10.71
N LEU A 496 -11.41 -22.81 11.56
CA LEU A 496 -11.56 -21.38 11.76
C LEU A 496 -10.42 -20.92 12.69
N GLU A 497 -9.39 -20.34 12.09
CA GLU A 497 -8.15 -19.85 12.75
C GLU A 497 -8.36 -18.66 13.72
N GLY A 498 -9.62 -18.37 14.06
CA GLY A 498 -10.11 -17.11 14.63
C GLY A 498 -9.17 -16.40 15.60
N LYS A 499 -8.84 -15.15 15.23
CA LYS A 499 -8.22 -14.15 16.11
C LYS A 499 -9.26 -13.08 16.43
N PRO A 500 -9.24 -12.51 17.65
CA PRO A 500 -10.13 -11.40 18.02
C PRO A 500 -9.98 -10.22 17.04
N ASP A 501 -11.12 -9.66 16.64
CA ASP A 501 -11.29 -8.52 15.74
C ASP A 501 -10.69 -8.72 14.32
N VAL A 502 -10.49 -9.98 13.91
CA VAL A 502 -10.04 -10.36 12.56
C VAL A 502 -11.14 -11.12 11.83
N GLN A 503 -11.32 -10.78 10.54
CA GLN A 503 -12.28 -11.43 9.65
C GLN A 503 -11.53 -12.34 8.67
N TYR A 504 -12.03 -13.56 8.47
CA TYR A 504 -11.45 -14.56 7.60
C TYR A 504 -12.41 -14.94 6.49
N ASN A 505 -11.88 -15.05 5.27
CA ASN A 505 -12.61 -15.45 4.09
C ASN A 505 -11.93 -16.65 3.43
N TYR A 506 -12.63 -17.77 3.36
CA TYR A 506 -12.15 -18.99 2.75
C TYR A 506 -13.00 -19.30 1.52
N ASN A 507 -12.36 -19.45 0.36
CA ASN A 507 -13.02 -19.91 -0.85
C ASN A 507 -12.38 -21.23 -1.26
N MET A 508 -13.19 -22.28 -1.31
CA MET A 508 -12.76 -23.62 -1.66
C MET A 508 -13.62 -24.13 -2.82
N PHE A 509 -12.98 -24.73 -3.80
CA PHE A 509 -13.67 -25.50 -4.85
C PHE A 509 -14.18 -26.78 -4.23
N GLY A 510 -15.43 -27.15 -4.52
CA GLY A 510 -16.28 -28.33 -4.19
C GLY A 510 -15.76 -29.52 -3.36
N ARG A 511 -14.66 -29.39 -2.62
CA ARG A 511 -13.99 -30.43 -1.87
C ARG A 511 -14.93 -30.96 -0.82
N SER A 512 -15.02 -32.28 -0.72
CA SER A 512 -15.90 -32.97 0.23
C SER A 512 -17.41 -32.70 0.05
N LEU A 513 -17.83 -32.03 -1.03
CA LEU A 513 -19.22 -31.95 -1.48
C LEU A 513 -19.44 -33.01 -2.58
N ARG A 514 -20.68 -33.50 -2.69
CA ARG A 514 -21.11 -34.45 -3.73
C ARG A 514 -22.39 -33.98 -4.38
N TYR A 515 -22.66 -34.45 -5.60
CA TYR A 515 -24.00 -34.32 -6.16
C TYR A 515 -25.01 -35.12 -5.31
N GLY A 516 -26.20 -34.58 -5.11
CA GLY A 516 -27.19 -35.10 -4.18
C GLY A 516 -27.10 -34.49 -2.78
N PRO A 517 -27.56 -35.20 -1.74
CA PRO A 517 -27.64 -34.67 -0.37
C PRO A 517 -26.27 -34.58 0.31
N ASN A 518 -26.00 -33.41 0.89
CA ASN A 518 -24.83 -33.05 1.67
C ASN A 518 -25.24 -32.60 3.07
N GLN A 519 -24.44 -32.95 4.07
CA GLN A 519 -24.54 -32.42 5.42
C GLN A 519 -23.35 -31.52 5.74
N ILE A 520 -23.63 -30.31 6.22
CA ILE A 520 -22.62 -29.31 6.58
C ILE A 520 -22.74 -29.09 8.08
N GLU A 521 -21.68 -29.38 8.82
CA GLU A 521 -21.60 -29.18 10.26
C GLU A 521 -20.64 -28.04 10.56
N VAL A 522 -21.07 -27.11 11.41
CA VAL A 522 -20.30 -25.97 11.86
C VAL A 522 -20.19 -26.00 13.37
N ASN A 523 -19.00 -26.35 13.84
CA ASN A 523 -18.62 -26.16 15.24
C ASN A 523 -18.02 -24.78 15.40
N TYR A 524 -18.58 -23.95 16.28
CA TYR A 524 -18.14 -22.58 16.51
C TYR A 524 -18.01 -22.29 18.01
N ALA A 525 -17.05 -21.44 18.35
CA ALA A 525 -16.85 -20.87 19.67
C ALA A 525 -16.45 -19.40 19.54
N GLU A 526 -17.15 -18.54 20.27
CA GLU A 526 -16.90 -17.10 20.35
C GLU A 526 -15.51 -16.82 20.94
N LEU A 527 -14.81 -15.86 20.34
CA LEU A 527 -13.55 -15.34 20.86
C LEU A 527 -13.77 -14.05 21.67
N PRO A 528 -13.02 -13.86 22.76
CA PRO A 528 -13.11 -12.65 23.57
C PRO A 528 -12.71 -11.43 22.72
N SER A 529 -13.69 -10.59 22.40
CA SER A 529 -13.55 -9.41 21.55
C SER A 529 -14.22 -8.19 22.20
N HIS A 530 -13.90 -6.98 21.74
CA HIS A 530 -14.45 -5.76 22.32
C HIS A 530 -15.99 -5.71 22.20
N GLN A 531 -16.67 -5.02 23.12
CA GLN A 531 -18.14 -5.05 23.34
C GLN A 531 -19.02 -4.61 22.14
N GLN A 532 -18.43 -4.33 20.97
CA GLN A 532 -19.05 -3.90 19.71
C GLN A 532 -18.58 -4.70 18.48
N SER A 533 -17.85 -5.80 18.67
CA SER A 533 -17.31 -6.62 17.59
C SER A 533 -18.41 -7.44 16.91
N LEU A 534 -18.36 -7.55 15.57
CA LEU A 534 -19.31 -8.35 14.79
C LEU A 534 -18.99 -9.85 14.96
N LEU A 535 -19.95 -10.62 15.48
CA LEU A 535 -19.91 -12.08 15.49
C LEU A 535 -20.68 -12.58 14.27
N SER A 536 -19.99 -13.18 13.30
CA SER A 536 -20.68 -13.77 12.14
C SER A 536 -19.87 -14.91 11.52
N VAL A 537 -20.45 -16.10 11.42
CA VAL A 537 -20.04 -17.15 10.48
C VAL A 537 -21.05 -17.18 9.35
N HIS A 538 -20.61 -16.99 8.12
CA HIS A 538 -21.47 -17.02 6.94
C HIS A 538 -20.92 -18.00 5.91
N ILE A 539 -21.70 -19.03 5.59
CA ILE A 539 -21.37 -20.07 4.62
C ILE A 539 -22.28 -19.93 3.41
N LYS A 540 -21.67 -19.88 2.23
CA LYS A 540 -22.36 -19.74 0.95
C LYS A 540 -21.82 -20.77 -0.04
N ILE A 541 -22.71 -21.63 -0.54
CA ILE A 541 -22.38 -22.61 -1.59
C ILE A 541 -23.04 -22.17 -2.88
N SER A 542 -22.26 -22.17 -3.96
CA SER A 542 -22.69 -21.64 -5.25
C SER A 542 -22.11 -22.42 -6.41
N ARG A 543 -22.85 -22.47 -7.51
CA ARG A 543 -22.49 -23.13 -8.76
C ARG A 543 -22.13 -22.11 -9.83
N HIS A 544 -21.10 -22.41 -10.61
CA HIS A 544 -20.63 -21.62 -11.73
C HIS A 544 -20.69 -22.43 -13.03
N ARG A 545 -21.66 -22.12 -13.90
CA ARG A 545 -21.78 -22.71 -15.24
C ARG A 545 -21.19 -21.75 -16.28
N GLN A 546 -20.41 -22.26 -17.25
CA GLN A 546 -19.82 -21.43 -18.30
C GLN A 546 -20.91 -20.65 -19.06
N GLY A 547 -20.79 -19.31 -19.07
CA GLY A 547 -21.73 -18.42 -19.77
C GLY A 547 -23.04 -18.11 -19.04
N LYS A 548 -23.22 -18.53 -17.77
CA LYS A 548 -24.39 -18.19 -16.95
C LYS A 548 -23.97 -17.49 -15.64
N GLU A 549 -24.88 -16.68 -15.10
CA GLU A 549 -24.70 -16.02 -13.80
C GLU A 549 -24.55 -17.05 -12.66
N ARG A 550 -23.84 -16.66 -11.60
CA ARG A 550 -23.53 -17.54 -10.46
C ARG A 550 -24.81 -17.91 -9.71
N GLU A 551 -25.12 -19.20 -9.65
CA GLU A 551 -26.29 -19.73 -8.96
C GLU A 551 -25.94 -20.02 -7.49
N ILE A 552 -26.75 -19.56 -6.54
CA ILE A 552 -26.55 -19.82 -5.11
C ILE A 552 -27.36 -21.05 -4.74
N LEU A 553 -26.69 -22.12 -4.32
CA LEU A 553 -27.32 -23.38 -3.94
C LEU A 553 -27.74 -23.39 -2.46
N GLY A 554 -26.98 -22.71 -1.60
CA GLY A 554 -27.31 -22.59 -0.17
C GLY A 554 -26.53 -21.48 0.51
N GLU A 555 -27.16 -20.82 1.49
CA GLU A 555 -26.60 -19.70 2.25
C GLU A 555 -27.07 -19.79 3.72
N TRP A 556 -26.12 -19.78 4.66
CA TRP A 556 -26.40 -19.88 6.11
C TRP A 556 -25.54 -18.92 6.89
N LYS A 557 -26.12 -18.33 7.95
CA LYS A 557 -25.46 -17.37 8.82
C LYS A 557 -25.63 -17.74 10.29
N ILE A 558 -24.56 -17.60 11.09
CA ILE A 558 -24.52 -17.87 12.53
C ILE A 558 -23.96 -16.62 13.22
N ASP A 559 -24.80 -15.98 14.04
CA ASP A 559 -24.47 -14.76 14.81
C ASP A 559 -24.68 -14.98 16.33
N GLU A 560 -24.57 -16.22 16.81
CA GLU A 560 -24.89 -16.63 18.19
C GLU A 560 -23.69 -16.53 19.15
N LYS A 561 -23.88 -15.90 20.31
CA LYS A 561 -22.87 -15.84 21.37
C LYS A 561 -22.57 -17.21 22.00
N GLY A 562 -21.35 -17.38 22.48
CA GLY A 562 -20.87 -18.62 23.12
C GLY A 562 -20.36 -19.66 22.13
N SER A 563 -20.56 -20.94 22.43
CA SER A 563 -20.10 -22.06 21.61
C SER A 563 -21.22 -23.05 21.31
N GLY A 564 -21.22 -23.63 20.11
CA GLY A 564 -22.22 -24.60 19.69
C GLY A 564 -21.91 -25.28 18.37
N THR A 565 -22.85 -26.12 17.94
CA THR A 565 -22.80 -26.86 16.68
C THR A 565 -24.08 -26.61 15.88
N LYS A 566 -23.95 -26.22 14.61
CA LYS A 566 -25.08 -26.13 13.66
C LYS A 566 -24.91 -27.11 12.53
N ASN A 567 -26.00 -27.78 12.18
CA ASN A 567 -26.05 -28.72 11.07
C ASN A 567 -26.99 -28.18 10.00
N PHE A 568 -26.53 -28.20 8.76
CA PHE A 568 -27.28 -27.77 7.58
C PHE A 568 -27.30 -28.88 6.54
N THR A 569 -28.42 -29.02 5.83
CA THR A 569 -28.56 -29.98 4.74
C THR A 569 -28.68 -29.24 3.42
N LEU A 570 -27.95 -29.69 2.40
CA LEU A 570 -27.98 -29.13 1.05
C LEU A 570 -28.05 -30.23 0.02
N ASP A 571 -29.01 -30.14 -0.91
CA ASP A 571 -29.07 -31.01 -2.07
C ASP A 571 -28.45 -30.31 -3.29
N ILE A 572 -27.44 -30.93 -3.90
CA ILE A 572 -26.72 -30.39 -5.06
C ILE A 572 -27.19 -31.14 -6.31
N PRO A 573 -28.04 -30.55 -7.18
CA PRO A 573 -28.56 -31.26 -8.34
C PRO A 573 -27.44 -31.56 -9.35
N ARG A 574 -27.47 -32.71 -10.02
CA ARG A 574 -26.49 -33.03 -11.08
C ARG A 574 -26.53 -32.02 -12.23
#